data_AF-A0A9J6H5A4-F1
#
_entry.id   AF-A0A9J6H5A4-F1
#
_cell.length_a   1.000
_cell.length_b   1.000
_cell.length_c   1.000
_cell.angle_alpha   90.00
_cell.angle_beta   90.00
_cell.angle_gamma   90.00
#
_symmetry.space_group_name_H-M   'P 1'
#
loop_
_entity.id
_entity.type
_entity.pdbx_description
1 polymer ?
#
loop_
_entity_poly.entity_id
_entity_poly.type
_entity_poly.pdbx_seq_one_letter_code
_entity_poly.pdbx_strand_id
1 'polypeptide(L)'
;MELIEAQKISQLERLKRTPTGRHVLRQLGYSTSELAPRELKPIPPEVRARITVSPIPRNMHQEHHAGRRAARAKALHRIYGNNPDTLYTDAADYPAINAKVAAIADWRGEAVTSATIRSGNSTEAEECGIALAISTRPSGNPINIISDSQEACRNYAQGHITPTAYHILQRNRLIPPVRLIWTPGHACFPGNERVHAVARASLSGRQWKTNPNQTRQKVSHSHTHIYYNTTDSPAGHLLCTRATHP
;
A
#
# COMPACT_ATOMS: atom_id res chain seq x y z
N MET A 1 22.13 3.20 4.94
CA MET A 1 21.81 2.08 5.86
C MET A 1 20.48 1.37 5.53
N GLU A 2 19.69 1.80 4.54
CA GLU A 2 18.33 1.24 4.31
C GLU A 2 18.23 0.01 3.38
N LEU A 3 19.24 -0.25 2.53
CA LEU A 3 19.18 -1.32 1.54
C LEU A 3 19.15 -2.72 2.19
N ILE A 4 19.86 -2.87 3.31
CA ILE A 4 20.01 -4.13 4.04
C ILE A 4 18.71 -4.48 4.79
N GLU A 5 18.05 -3.49 5.38
CA GLU A 5 16.79 -3.69 6.10
C GLU A 5 15.65 -4.05 5.15
N ALA A 6 15.53 -3.36 4.01
CA ALA A 6 14.55 -3.69 2.98
C ALA A 6 14.76 -5.10 2.41
N GLN A 7 16.01 -5.50 2.19
CA GLN A 7 16.36 -6.85 1.74
C GLN A 7 16.01 -7.90 2.80
N LYS A 8 16.32 -7.63 4.08
CA LYS A 8 15.98 -8.51 5.20
C LYS A 8 14.48 -8.72 5.33
N ILE A 9 13.69 -7.65 5.24
CA ILE A 9 12.22 -7.72 5.27
C ILE A 9 11.69 -8.54 4.10
N SER A 10 12.19 -8.30 2.88
CA SER A 10 11.76 -9.05 1.70
C SER A 10 12.08 -10.55 1.80
N GLN A 11 13.21 -10.92 2.40
CA GLN A 11 13.58 -12.32 2.60
C GLN A 11 12.72 -12.98 3.68
N LEU A 12 12.44 -12.27 4.77
CA LEU A 12 11.58 -12.74 5.85
C LEU A 12 10.16 -13.03 5.32
N GLU A 13 9.58 -12.09 4.58
CA GLU A 13 8.24 -12.24 3.97
C GLU A 13 8.18 -13.40 2.97
N ARG A 14 9.25 -13.64 2.21
CA ARG A 14 9.35 -14.79 1.30
C ARG A 14 9.32 -16.12 2.07
N LEU A 15 10.03 -16.20 3.20
CA LEU A 15 10.08 -17.40 4.03
C LEU A 15 8.72 -17.68 4.69
N LYS A 16 7.99 -16.64 5.12
CA LYS A 16 6.64 -16.78 5.69
C LYS A 16 5.64 -17.46 4.74
N ARG A 17 5.88 -17.47 3.43
CA ARG A 17 4.94 -18.00 2.42
C ARG A 17 5.01 -19.50 2.19
N THR A 18 6.14 -20.14 2.50
CA THR A 18 6.28 -21.58 2.24
C THR A 18 6.14 -22.37 3.53
N PRO A 19 5.57 -23.59 3.52
CA PRO A 19 5.56 -24.46 4.69
C PRO A 19 6.98 -24.66 5.26
N THR A 20 7.96 -24.87 4.39
CA THR A 20 9.39 -25.01 4.74
C THR A 20 9.96 -23.73 5.34
N GLY A 21 9.73 -22.57 4.73
CA GLY A 21 10.22 -21.30 5.25
C GLY A 21 9.61 -20.94 6.60
N ARG A 22 8.31 -21.22 6.81
CA ARG A 22 7.66 -21.09 8.13
C ARG A 22 8.20 -22.08 9.16
N HIS A 23 8.67 -23.24 8.74
CA HIS A 23 9.36 -24.18 9.63
C HIS A 23 10.72 -23.64 10.05
N VAL A 24 11.51 -23.12 9.11
CA VAL A 24 12.81 -22.47 9.41
C VAL A 24 12.63 -21.25 10.32
N LEU A 25 11.64 -20.40 10.07
CA LEU A 25 11.37 -19.24 10.93
C LEU A 25 10.96 -19.64 12.35
N ARG A 26 10.20 -20.74 12.53
CA ARG A 26 9.92 -21.29 13.86
C ARG A 26 11.18 -21.75 14.58
N GLN A 27 12.09 -22.42 13.87
CA GLN A 27 13.38 -22.85 14.45
C GLN A 27 14.25 -21.66 14.88
N LEU A 28 14.14 -20.53 14.17
CA LEU A 28 14.83 -19.28 14.51
C LEU A 28 14.12 -18.46 15.60
N GLY A 29 13.05 -18.98 16.21
CA GLY A 29 12.36 -18.33 17.32
C GLY A 29 11.35 -17.23 16.92
N TYR A 30 10.98 -17.13 15.64
CA TYR A 30 9.95 -16.18 15.21
C TYR A 30 8.56 -16.64 15.67
N SER A 31 7.73 -15.68 16.11
CA SER A 31 6.39 -15.95 16.66
C SER A 31 5.48 -16.69 15.68
N THR A 32 4.78 -17.71 16.17
CA THR A 32 3.85 -18.53 15.37
C THR A 32 2.62 -17.77 14.89
N SER A 33 2.21 -16.70 15.58
CA SER A 33 1.09 -15.85 15.15
C SER A 33 1.40 -15.11 13.84
N GLU A 34 2.68 -14.80 13.58
CA GLU A 34 3.12 -14.19 12.32
C GLU A 34 3.21 -15.20 11.15
N LEU A 35 3.08 -16.50 11.45
CA LEU A 35 3.27 -17.61 10.52
C LEU A 35 1.95 -18.33 10.17
N ALA A 36 0.83 -17.89 10.77
CA ALA A 36 -0.49 -18.40 10.46
C ALA A 36 -0.85 -18.15 8.98
N PRO A 37 -1.64 -19.04 8.34
CA PRO A 37 -2.17 -18.79 7.00
C PRO A 37 -2.90 -17.45 6.98
N ARG A 38 -2.58 -16.64 5.97
CA ARG A 38 -3.17 -15.31 5.82
C ARG A 38 -4.65 -15.46 5.51
N GLU A 39 -5.51 -14.86 6.33
CA GLU A 39 -6.93 -14.73 5.98
C GLU A 39 -7.04 -13.84 4.74
N LEU A 40 -7.66 -14.37 3.68
CA LEU A 40 -7.96 -13.62 2.47
C LEU A 40 -9.47 -13.66 2.22
N LYS A 41 -10.01 -12.52 1.82
CA LYS A 41 -11.41 -12.36 1.42
C LYS A 41 -11.50 -12.24 -0.11
N PRO A 42 -12.51 -12.87 -0.74
CA PRO A 42 -12.74 -12.70 -2.17
C PRO A 42 -13.15 -11.25 -2.46
N ILE A 43 -12.58 -10.67 -3.52
CA ILE A 43 -12.99 -9.35 -4.02
C ILE A 43 -14.43 -9.47 -4.53
N PRO A 44 -15.36 -8.54 -4.20
CA PRO A 44 -16.72 -8.56 -4.72
C PRO A 44 -16.74 -8.66 -6.26
N PRO A 45 -17.56 -9.53 -6.86
CA PRO A 45 -17.53 -9.79 -8.31
C PRO A 45 -17.64 -8.52 -9.17
N GLU A 46 -18.48 -7.58 -8.78
CA GLU A 46 -18.70 -6.30 -9.45
C GLU A 46 -17.45 -5.40 -9.46
N VAL A 47 -16.65 -5.46 -8.40
CA VAL A 47 -15.36 -4.76 -8.28
C VAL A 47 -14.30 -5.53 -9.06
N ARG A 48 -14.26 -6.86 -8.88
CA ARG A 48 -13.26 -7.73 -9.53
C ARG A 48 -13.32 -7.65 -11.05
N ALA A 49 -14.51 -7.56 -11.63
CA ALA A 49 -14.72 -7.44 -13.07
C ALA A 49 -14.12 -6.16 -13.67
N ARG A 50 -13.91 -5.12 -12.85
CA ARG A 50 -13.35 -3.83 -13.28
C ARG A 50 -11.84 -3.74 -13.09
N ILE A 51 -11.22 -4.69 -12.37
CA ILE A 51 -9.79 -4.72 -12.12
C ILE A 51 -9.11 -5.67 -13.11
N THR A 52 -8.27 -5.09 -13.97
CA THR A 52 -7.36 -5.84 -14.85
C THR A 52 -5.95 -5.74 -14.31
N VAL A 53 -5.37 -6.88 -13.88
CA VAL A 53 -3.97 -6.93 -13.47
C VAL A 53 -3.09 -7.28 -14.67
N SER A 54 -2.11 -6.44 -14.97
CA SER A 54 -1.16 -6.69 -16.05
C SER A 54 -0.27 -7.89 -15.72
N PRO A 55 0.13 -8.69 -16.72
CA PRO A 55 1.01 -9.84 -16.50
C PRO A 55 2.27 -9.46 -15.72
N ILE A 56 2.50 -10.16 -14.61
CA ILE A 56 3.69 -9.96 -13.78
C ILE A 56 4.85 -10.73 -14.44
N PRO A 57 5.93 -10.05 -14.86
CA PRO A 57 7.03 -10.72 -15.54
C PRO A 57 7.71 -11.76 -14.67
N ARG A 58 8.08 -12.88 -15.29
CA ARG A 58 8.95 -13.89 -14.70
C ARG A 58 10.41 -13.40 -14.71
N ASN A 59 11.26 -14.01 -13.89
CA ASN A 59 12.71 -13.76 -13.84
C ASN A 59 13.06 -12.28 -13.60
N MET A 60 12.59 -11.74 -12.47
CA MET A 60 12.80 -10.35 -12.03
C MET A 60 13.55 -10.24 -10.68
N HIS A 61 14.34 -11.27 -10.34
CA HIS A 61 15.21 -11.26 -9.16
C HIS A 61 16.03 -9.97 -9.04
N GLN A 62 16.14 -9.41 -7.82
CA GLN A 62 16.79 -8.12 -7.58
C GLN A 62 18.26 -8.12 -8.03
N GLU A 63 19.02 -9.15 -7.65
CA GLU A 63 20.46 -9.23 -7.91
C GLU A 63 20.81 -9.74 -9.31
N HIS A 64 20.09 -10.75 -9.80
CA HIS A 64 20.47 -11.44 -11.05
C HIS A 64 19.86 -10.82 -12.31
N HIS A 65 18.85 -9.94 -12.17
CA HIS A 65 18.10 -9.40 -13.31
C HIS A 65 17.99 -7.87 -13.31
N ALA A 66 19.01 -7.18 -12.79
CA ALA A 66 19.06 -5.72 -12.70
C ALA A 66 18.74 -5.02 -14.04
N GLY A 67 19.37 -5.45 -15.15
CA GLY A 67 19.12 -4.88 -16.48
C GLY A 67 17.66 -5.03 -16.95
N ARG A 68 17.03 -6.18 -16.67
CA ARG A 68 15.61 -6.42 -17.01
C ARG A 68 14.69 -5.53 -16.16
N ARG A 69 15.02 -5.35 -14.88
CA ARG A 69 14.28 -4.47 -13.96
C ARG A 69 14.36 -3.02 -14.44
N ALA A 70 15.56 -2.54 -14.78
CA ALA A 70 15.76 -1.19 -15.31
C ALA A 70 15.03 -0.95 -16.64
N ALA A 71 15.11 -1.91 -17.58
CA ALA A 71 14.39 -1.84 -18.85
C ALA A 71 12.87 -1.77 -18.65
N ARG A 72 12.34 -2.55 -17.71
CA ARG A 72 10.92 -2.50 -17.34
C ARG A 72 10.54 -1.15 -16.73
N ALA A 73 11.29 -0.65 -15.75
CA ALA A 73 11.03 0.64 -15.13
C ALA A 73 11.00 1.77 -16.18
N LYS A 74 11.98 1.79 -17.09
CA LYS A 74 12.05 2.75 -18.21
C LYS A 74 10.84 2.63 -19.14
N ALA A 75 10.44 1.40 -19.49
CA ALA A 75 9.28 1.17 -20.34
C ALA A 75 7.97 1.64 -19.68
N LEU A 76 7.79 1.35 -18.39
CA LEU A 76 6.63 1.81 -17.62
C LEU A 76 6.61 3.33 -17.50
N HIS A 77 7.76 3.97 -17.25
CA HIS A 77 7.84 5.42 -17.15
C HIS A 77 7.49 6.09 -18.48
N ARG A 78 7.95 5.54 -19.61
CA ARG A 78 7.60 6.04 -20.94
C ARG A 78 6.09 5.98 -21.22
N ILE A 79 5.39 4.97 -20.73
CA ILE A 79 3.96 4.76 -20.99
C ILE A 79 3.09 5.53 -20.00
N TYR A 80 3.44 5.52 -18.72
CA TYR A 80 2.56 5.98 -17.63
C TYR A 80 3.08 7.23 -16.92
N GLY A 81 4.35 7.60 -17.08
CA GLY A 81 5.00 8.66 -16.29
C GLY A 81 4.39 10.05 -16.48
N ASN A 82 3.81 10.33 -17.65
CA ASN A 82 3.14 11.61 -17.94
C ASN A 82 1.62 11.45 -18.14
N ASN A 83 1.04 10.32 -17.70
CA ASN A 83 -0.38 10.04 -17.90
C ASN A 83 -1.20 10.52 -16.68
N PRO A 84 -2.13 11.48 -16.84
CA PRO A 84 -2.95 12.05 -15.75
C PRO A 84 -3.82 11.07 -14.97
N ASP A 85 -4.08 9.90 -15.54
CA ASP A 85 -4.87 8.83 -14.92
C ASP A 85 -3.99 7.80 -14.20
N THR A 86 -2.70 8.06 -14.05
CA THR A 86 -1.78 7.21 -13.31
C THR A 86 -1.66 7.62 -11.85
N LEU A 87 -1.85 6.63 -10.98
CA LEU A 87 -1.60 6.70 -9.56
C LEU A 87 -0.49 5.72 -9.19
N TYR A 88 0.35 6.14 -8.25
CA TYR A 88 1.37 5.33 -7.64
C TYR A 88 1.01 5.03 -6.20
N THR A 89 1.29 3.82 -5.73
CA THR A 89 1.04 3.40 -4.35
C THR A 89 2.29 2.75 -3.77
N ASP A 90 2.52 3.01 -2.48
CA ASP A 90 3.60 2.43 -1.69
C ASP A 90 3.20 2.41 -0.20
N ALA A 91 3.84 1.54 0.57
CA ALA A 91 3.67 1.48 2.01
C ALA A 91 5.01 1.57 2.77
N ALA A 92 5.02 2.40 3.82
CA ALA A 92 6.17 2.57 4.70
C ALA A 92 5.84 2.22 6.16
N ASP A 93 6.83 1.73 6.91
CA ASP A 93 6.72 1.46 8.34
C ASP A 93 6.63 2.73 9.17
N TYR A 94 5.81 2.69 10.23
CA TYR A 94 5.96 3.64 11.32
C TYR A 94 7.16 3.23 12.19
N PRO A 95 8.10 4.14 12.50
CA PRO A 95 9.28 3.80 13.29
C PRO A 95 8.98 3.33 14.72
N ALA A 96 7.89 3.82 15.32
CA ALA A 96 7.64 3.70 16.76
C ALA A 96 6.46 2.78 17.13
N ILE A 97 5.65 2.36 16.16
CA ILE A 97 4.44 1.56 16.41
C ILE A 97 4.31 0.47 15.34
N ASN A 98 3.64 -0.62 15.69
CA ASN A 98 3.32 -1.71 14.75
C ASN A 98 2.20 -1.30 13.78
N ALA A 99 2.52 -0.35 12.90
CA ALA A 99 1.62 0.17 11.89
C ALA A 99 2.44 0.57 10.66
N LYS A 100 1.75 0.68 9.53
CA LYS A 100 2.29 1.17 8.27
C LYS A 100 1.45 2.33 7.75
N VAL A 101 2.04 3.18 6.94
CA VAL A 101 1.32 4.18 6.16
C VAL A 101 1.30 3.74 4.71
N ALA A 102 0.10 3.58 4.15
CA ALA A 102 -0.09 3.44 2.72
C ALA A 102 -0.30 4.83 2.12
N ALA A 103 0.48 5.20 1.11
CA ALA A 103 0.39 6.50 0.46
C ALA A 103 0.10 6.35 -1.02
N ILE A 104 -0.58 7.35 -1.58
CA ILE A 104 -0.89 7.43 -3.00
C ILE A 104 -0.43 8.78 -3.52
N ALA A 105 0.25 8.76 -4.65
CA ALA A 105 0.61 9.96 -5.39
C ALA A 105 0.09 9.90 -6.82
N ASP A 106 -0.10 11.05 -7.43
CA ASP A 106 -0.45 11.15 -8.84
C ASP A 106 0.79 11.04 -9.76
N TRP A 107 0.59 11.19 -11.06
CA TRP A 107 1.65 11.17 -12.07
C TRP A 107 2.71 12.26 -11.90
N ARG A 108 2.37 13.39 -11.24
CA ARG A 108 3.31 14.45 -10.88
C ARG A 108 4.07 14.10 -9.61
N GLY A 109 3.67 13.04 -8.91
CA GLY A 109 4.21 12.63 -7.63
C GLY A 109 3.68 13.46 -6.46
N GLU A 110 2.58 14.19 -6.66
CA GLU A 110 1.90 14.91 -5.60
C GLU A 110 1.03 13.97 -4.78
N ALA A 111 1.02 14.15 -3.46
CA ALA A 111 0.26 13.33 -2.54
C ALA A 111 -1.26 13.48 -2.80
N VAL A 112 -1.93 12.38 -3.15
CA VAL A 112 -3.39 12.36 -3.32
C VAL A 112 -4.08 12.07 -1.99
N THR A 113 -3.63 11.00 -1.31
CA THR A 113 -4.17 10.59 -0.01
C THR A 113 -3.24 9.56 0.64
N SER A 114 -3.42 9.34 1.94
CA SER A 114 -2.73 8.29 2.68
C SER A 114 -3.61 7.71 3.79
N ALA A 115 -3.30 6.50 4.22
CA ALA A 115 -3.99 5.84 5.32
C ALA A 115 -3.00 5.13 6.25
N THR A 116 -3.29 5.17 7.55
CA THR A 116 -2.57 4.37 8.54
C THR A 116 -3.22 3.02 8.67
N ILE A 117 -2.43 1.97 8.49
CA ILE A 117 -2.82 0.57 8.57
C ILE A 117 -2.19 0.02 9.84
N ARG A 118 -3.02 -0.34 10.83
CA ARG A 118 -2.56 -0.86 12.13
C ARG A 118 -2.17 -2.33 12.02
N SER A 119 -1.20 -2.60 11.16
CA SER A 119 -0.64 -3.92 10.90
C SER A 119 0.82 -3.75 10.52
N GLY A 120 1.68 -4.63 11.05
CA GLY A 120 3.08 -4.74 10.63
C GLY A 120 3.24 -5.49 9.31
N ASN A 121 2.15 -5.99 8.71
CA ASN A 121 2.22 -6.74 7.48
C ASN A 121 2.36 -5.81 6.26
N SER A 122 3.51 -5.86 5.59
CA SER A 122 3.76 -5.04 4.40
C SER A 122 2.77 -5.35 3.28
N THR A 123 2.44 -6.61 3.04
CA THR A 123 1.53 -6.96 1.94
C THR A 123 0.11 -6.45 2.19
N GLU A 124 -0.35 -6.46 3.45
CA GLU A 124 -1.64 -5.89 3.83
C GLU A 124 -1.67 -4.38 3.60
N ALA A 125 -0.63 -3.67 4.02
CA ALA A 125 -0.53 -2.23 3.81
C ALA A 125 -0.50 -1.87 2.32
N GLU A 126 0.21 -2.64 1.50
CA GLU A 126 0.27 -2.48 0.04
C GLU A 126 -1.09 -2.73 -0.63
N GLU A 127 -1.79 -3.78 -0.22
CA GLU A 127 -3.16 -4.03 -0.71
C GLU A 127 -4.11 -2.92 -0.31
N CYS A 128 -3.98 -2.38 0.90
CA CYS A 128 -4.75 -1.23 1.34
C CYS A 128 -4.44 0.02 0.52
N GLY A 129 -3.18 0.23 0.13
CA GLY A 129 -2.78 1.31 -0.77
C GLY A 129 -3.45 1.20 -2.15
N ILE A 130 -3.47 0.00 -2.73
CA ILE A 130 -4.21 -0.26 -3.98
C ILE A 130 -5.72 -0.02 -3.79
N ALA A 131 -6.32 -0.55 -2.72
CA ALA A 131 -7.75 -0.36 -2.43
C ALA A 131 -8.11 1.13 -2.26
N LEU A 132 -7.25 1.88 -1.59
CA LEU A 132 -7.42 3.31 -1.36
C LEU A 132 -7.26 4.09 -2.66
N ALA A 133 -6.30 3.72 -3.53
CA ALA A 133 -6.14 4.31 -4.86
C ALA A 133 -7.39 4.12 -5.72
N ILE A 134 -7.96 2.91 -5.74
CA ILE A 134 -9.23 2.61 -6.42
C ILE A 134 -10.35 3.52 -5.88
N SER A 135 -10.39 3.71 -4.56
CA SER A 135 -11.42 4.49 -3.89
C SER A 135 -11.31 6.00 -4.12
N THR A 136 -10.18 6.50 -4.64
CA THR A 136 -10.01 7.95 -4.91
C THR A 136 -10.91 8.46 -6.03
N ARG A 137 -11.35 7.57 -6.93
CA ARG A 137 -12.19 7.89 -8.08
C ARG A 137 -13.33 6.87 -8.13
N PRO A 138 -14.56 7.22 -7.69
CA PRO A 138 -15.71 6.30 -7.67
C PRO A 138 -16.23 5.94 -9.08
N SER A 139 -16.08 6.82 -10.05
CA SER A 139 -16.58 6.59 -11.41
C SER A 139 -15.84 7.48 -12.40
N GLY A 140 -15.95 7.16 -13.69
CA GLY A 140 -15.35 7.95 -14.77
C GLY A 140 -14.26 7.19 -15.52
N ASN A 141 -13.24 7.94 -15.95
CA ASN A 141 -12.18 7.45 -16.83
C ASN A 141 -11.38 6.31 -16.19
N PRO A 142 -10.89 5.35 -17.00
CA PRO A 142 -10.00 4.30 -16.53
C PRO A 142 -8.78 4.84 -15.81
N ILE A 143 -8.34 4.17 -14.75
CA ILE A 143 -7.14 4.55 -13.99
C ILE A 143 -6.06 3.48 -14.08
N ASN A 144 -4.81 3.93 -14.06
CA ASN A 144 -3.63 3.07 -13.97
C ASN A 144 -3.07 3.16 -12.55
N ILE A 145 -2.94 2.02 -11.87
CA ILE A 145 -2.32 1.94 -10.54
C ILE A 145 -1.00 1.21 -10.70
N ILE A 146 0.09 1.86 -10.32
CA ILE A 146 1.43 1.29 -10.31
C ILE A 146 1.84 1.02 -8.86
N SER A 147 2.14 -0.24 -8.57
CA SER A 147 2.61 -0.72 -7.26
C SER A 147 3.89 -1.53 -7.45
N ASP A 148 4.82 -1.43 -6.51
CA ASP A 148 6.02 -2.26 -6.52
C ASP A 148 5.87 -3.58 -5.73
N SER A 149 4.76 -3.73 -5.01
CA SER A 149 4.39 -4.94 -4.28
C SER A 149 3.91 -6.03 -5.23
N GLN A 150 4.84 -6.91 -5.60
CA GLN A 150 4.54 -8.03 -6.49
C GLN A 150 3.44 -8.93 -5.92
N GLU A 151 3.41 -9.10 -4.60
CA GLU A 151 2.41 -9.94 -3.96
C GLU A 151 1.03 -9.31 -3.93
N ALA A 152 0.93 -8.03 -3.59
CA ALA A 152 -0.36 -7.35 -3.64
C ALA A 152 -0.95 -7.47 -5.05
N CYS A 153 -0.15 -7.24 -6.11
CA CYS A 153 -0.60 -7.46 -7.48
C CYS A 153 -1.07 -8.90 -7.76
N ARG A 154 -0.40 -9.93 -7.23
CA ARG A 154 -0.82 -11.34 -7.39
C ARG A 154 -2.15 -11.62 -6.70
N ASN A 155 -2.31 -11.13 -5.48
CA ASN A 155 -3.52 -11.29 -4.69
C ASN A 155 -4.74 -10.67 -5.40
N TYR A 156 -4.58 -9.44 -5.91
CA TYR A 156 -5.59 -8.81 -6.77
C TYR A 156 -5.86 -9.62 -8.06
N ALA A 157 -4.83 -10.17 -8.71
CA ALA A 157 -5.01 -10.98 -9.92
C ALA A 157 -5.81 -12.26 -9.62
N GLN A 158 -5.55 -12.89 -8.48
CA GLN A 158 -6.26 -14.07 -7.99
C GLN A 158 -7.67 -13.74 -7.44
N GLY A 159 -8.01 -12.47 -7.29
CA GLY A 159 -9.31 -12.03 -6.78
C GLY A 159 -9.47 -12.19 -5.27
N HIS A 160 -8.38 -12.28 -4.51
CA HIS A 160 -8.41 -12.47 -3.06
C HIS A 160 -7.47 -11.47 -2.39
N ILE A 161 -7.95 -10.74 -1.38
CA ILE A 161 -7.19 -9.67 -0.69
C ILE A 161 -7.41 -9.75 0.82
N THR A 162 -6.61 -9.04 1.60
CA THR A 162 -6.77 -8.97 3.05
C THR A 162 -8.10 -8.38 3.49
N PRO A 163 -8.59 -8.75 4.70
CA PRO A 163 -9.78 -8.18 5.30
C PRO A 163 -9.79 -6.65 5.29
N THR A 164 -8.67 -6.01 5.64
CA THR A 164 -8.56 -4.55 5.71
C THR A 164 -8.71 -3.90 4.33
N ALA A 165 -8.03 -4.41 3.30
CA ALA A 165 -8.18 -3.93 1.93
C ALA A 165 -9.60 -4.18 1.40
N TYR A 166 -10.20 -5.33 1.73
CA TYR A 166 -11.59 -5.66 1.40
C TYR A 166 -12.56 -4.62 1.98
N HIS A 167 -12.39 -4.23 3.26
CA HIS A 167 -13.25 -3.24 3.89
C HIS A 167 -13.15 -1.85 3.24
N ILE A 168 -11.97 -1.48 2.71
CA ILE A 168 -11.81 -0.24 1.93
C ILE A 168 -12.63 -0.34 0.64
N LEU A 169 -12.48 -1.43 -0.13
CA LEU A 169 -13.20 -1.63 -1.39
C LEU A 169 -14.72 -1.76 -1.22
N GLN A 170 -15.19 -2.40 -0.14
CA GLN A 170 -16.62 -2.65 0.08
C GLN A 170 -17.44 -1.36 0.18
N ARG A 171 -16.81 -0.26 0.60
CA ARG A 171 -17.47 1.06 0.71
C ARG A 171 -17.75 1.72 -0.63
N ASN A 172 -17.09 1.27 -1.70
CA ASN A 172 -17.27 1.85 -3.03
C ASN A 172 -17.34 0.75 -4.09
N ARG A 173 -18.56 0.28 -4.36
CA ARG A 173 -18.81 -0.79 -5.35
C ARG A 173 -18.85 -0.30 -6.79
N LEU A 174 -19.11 0.99 -6.97
CA LEU A 174 -18.93 1.65 -8.25
C LEU A 174 -17.48 2.12 -8.30
N ILE A 175 -16.72 1.57 -9.23
CA ILE A 175 -15.33 1.96 -9.49
C ILE A 175 -15.13 2.17 -11.00
N PRO A 176 -14.18 3.02 -11.43
CA PRO A 176 -13.76 3.08 -12.82
C PRO A 176 -13.10 1.75 -13.22
N PRO A 177 -12.90 1.50 -14.53
CA PRO A 177 -12.00 0.45 -14.96
C PRO A 177 -10.59 0.71 -14.40
N VAL A 178 -9.99 -0.30 -13.79
CA VAL A 178 -8.67 -0.20 -13.13
C VAL A 178 -7.70 -1.11 -13.85
N ARG A 179 -6.56 -0.56 -14.28
CA ARG A 179 -5.40 -1.33 -14.69
C ARG A 179 -4.36 -1.32 -13.59
N LEU A 180 -4.09 -2.47 -12.98
CA LEU A 180 -3.04 -2.63 -11.97
C LEU A 180 -1.77 -3.12 -12.64
N ILE A 181 -0.66 -2.43 -12.42
CA ILE A 181 0.63 -2.74 -13.05
C ILE A 181 1.71 -2.85 -11.98
N TRP A 182 2.40 -4.00 -11.96
CA TRP A 182 3.56 -4.18 -11.10
C TRP A 182 4.81 -3.50 -11.68
N THR A 183 5.52 -2.73 -10.87
CA THR A 183 6.84 -2.16 -11.19
C THR A 183 7.92 -2.77 -10.29
N PRO A 184 9.17 -2.96 -10.75
CA PRO A 184 10.24 -3.38 -9.84
C PRO A 184 10.54 -2.28 -8.82
N GLY A 185 10.36 -2.57 -7.54
CA GLY A 185 10.74 -1.66 -6.44
C GLY A 185 12.24 -1.35 -6.44
N HIS A 186 12.61 -0.18 -5.94
CA HIS A 186 14.00 0.28 -5.81
C HIS A 186 14.81 0.34 -7.13
N ALA A 187 14.15 0.20 -8.28
CA ALA A 187 14.77 0.41 -9.60
C ALA A 187 14.38 1.79 -10.14
N CYS A 188 14.85 2.85 -9.47
CA CYS A 188 14.76 4.27 -9.90
C CYS A 188 13.49 4.61 -10.69
N PHE A 189 12.31 4.27 -10.17
CA PHE A 189 11.05 4.66 -10.77
C PHE A 189 10.59 5.94 -10.06
N PRO A 190 10.65 7.13 -10.71
CA PRO A 190 10.48 8.41 -10.01
C PRO A 190 9.17 8.53 -9.24
N GLY A 191 8.08 7.95 -9.76
CA GLY A 191 6.79 7.91 -9.07
C GLY A 191 6.82 7.10 -7.76
N ASN A 192 7.56 6.00 -7.71
CA ASN A 192 7.67 5.14 -6.53
C ASN A 192 8.48 5.84 -5.43
N GLU A 193 9.59 6.48 -5.79
CA GLU A 193 10.42 7.26 -4.87
C GLU A 193 9.65 8.44 -4.27
N ARG A 194 8.82 9.11 -5.08
CA ARG A 194 7.97 10.22 -4.61
C ARG A 194 6.88 9.74 -3.67
N VAL A 195 6.22 8.62 -3.94
CA VAL A 195 5.21 8.07 -3.00
C VAL A 195 5.86 7.60 -1.72
N HIS A 196 7.04 6.99 -1.81
CA HIS A 196 7.82 6.62 -0.65
C HIS A 196 8.17 7.85 0.21
N ALA A 197 8.56 8.96 -0.43
CA ALA A 197 8.79 10.22 0.26
C ALA A 197 7.51 10.80 0.88
N VAL A 198 6.35 10.72 0.19
CA VAL A 198 5.04 11.13 0.72
C VAL A 198 4.62 10.27 1.92
N ALA A 199 4.85 8.95 1.85
CA ALA A 199 4.61 8.02 2.93
C ALA A 199 5.43 8.45 4.16
N ARG A 200 6.72 8.72 3.97
CA ARG A 200 7.62 9.19 5.05
C ARG A 200 7.28 10.57 5.59
N ALA A 201 6.93 11.52 4.72
CA ALA A 201 6.50 12.86 5.13
C ALA A 201 5.19 12.83 5.93
N SER A 202 4.30 11.88 5.62
CA SER A 202 3.08 11.65 6.41
C SER A 202 3.37 11.17 7.83
N LEU A 203 4.56 10.60 8.08
CA LEU A 203 5.03 10.21 9.42
C LEU A 203 5.55 11.43 10.20
N SER A 204 6.29 12.34 9.56
CA SER A 204 6.89 13.51 10.23
C SER A 204 5.87 14.56 10.64
N GLY A 205 4.80 14.75 9.87
CA GLY A 205 3.66 15.61 10.25
C GLY A 205 2.80 15.06 11.39
N ARG A 206 2.99 13.79 11.78
CA ARG A 206 2.24 13.08 12.82
C ARG A 206 3.03 12.85 14.11
N GLN A 207 4.11 13.62 14.36
CA GLN A 207 4.81 13.59 15.65
C GLN A 207 3.79 13.71 16.79
N TRP A 208 3.67 12.63 17.54
CA TRP A 208 2.77 12.49 18.68
C TRP A 208 3.20 13.48 19.77
N LYS A 209 2.54 14.64 19.83
CA LYS A 209 2.58 15.48 21.03
C LYS A 209 1.73 14.81 22.10
N THR A 210 2.36 14.03 22.97
CA THR A 210 1.82 13.76 24.31
C THR A 210 1.80 15.09 25.05
N ASN A 211 0.63 15.71 25.21
CA ASN A 211 0.46 16.68 26.28
C ASN A 211 -0.96 16.57 26.86
N PRO A 212 -1.13 16.11 28.12
CA PRO A 212 -2.45 15.78 28.68
C PRO A 212 -3.35 16.98 28.99
N ASN A 213 -2.87 18.22 28.91
CA ASN A 213 -3.62 19.39 29.33
C ASN A 213 -3.35 20.58 28.41
N GLN A 214 -4.19 20.82 27.40
CA GLN A 214 -4.50 22.19 27.00
C GLN A 214 -5.77 22.29 26.15
N THR A 215 -6.57 23.27 26.54
CA THR A 215 -7.95 23.57 26.16
C THR A 215 -8.07 23.96 24.68
N ARG A 216 -9.20 23.58 24.07
CA ARG A 216 -9.59 23.85 22.68
C ARG A 216 -9.45 25.34 22.32
N GLN A 217 -8.57 25.65 21.38
CA GLN A 217 -8.71 26.83 20.52
C GLN A 217 -8.81 26.41 19.05
N LYS A 218 -9.87 26.91 18.39
CA LYS A 218 -10.19 26.65 16.99
C LYS A 218 -9.16 27.36 16.10
N VAL A 219 -8.45 26.58 15.30
CA VAL A 219 -7.81 27.09 14.07
C VAL A 219 -8.61 26.53 12.89
N SER A 220 -9.19 27.43 12.10
CA SER A 220 -10.15 27.12 11.04
C SER A 220 -9.46 26.60 9.78
N HIS A 221 -9.47 25.29 9.55
CA HIS A 221 -9.36 24.71 8.20
C HIS A 221 -10.25 23.47 8.17
N SER A 222 -11.28 23.48 7.32
CA SER A 222 -12.32 22.45 7.23
C SER A 222 -11.73 21.09 6.84
N HIS A 223 -11.54 20.22 7.83
CA HIS A 223 -11.08 18.84 7.71
C HIS A 223 -12.24 17.88 7.99
N THR A 224 -12.55 16.99 7.05
CA THR A 224 -13.54 15.92 7.25
C THR A 224 -12.84 14.65 7.74
N HIS A 225 -13.18 14.22 8.95
CA HIS A 225 -12.63 13.06 9.64
C HIS A 225 -13.45 11.80 9.34
N ILE A 226 -12.80 10.69 8.95
CA ILE A 226 -13.43 9.35 8.91
C ILE A 226 -12.58 8.37 9.71
N TYR A 227 -13.20 7.77 10.75
CA TYR A 227 -12.58 6.83 11.68
C TYR A 227 -12.76 5.38 11.21
N TYR A 228 -11.78 4.51 11.46
CA TYR A 228 -11.90 3.06 11.33
C TYR A 228 -11.60 2.44 12.70
N ASN A 229 -12.52 1.67 13.26
CA ASN A 229 -12.24 0.83 14.43
C ASN A 229 -12.09 -0.60 13.92
N THR A 230 -10.94 -1.22 14.13
CA THR A 230 -10.87 -2.66 14.34
C THR A 230 -10.96 -2.86 15.84
N THR A 231 -12.09 -3.37 16.33
CA THR A 231 -12.23 -4.30 17.46
C THR A 231 -13.66 -4.26 17.99
N ASP A 232 -14.24 -5.44 18.22
CA ASP A 232 -15.06 -5.60 19.41
C ASP A 232 -14.17 -5.27 20.62
N SER A 233 -14.42 -4.07 21.18
CA SER A 233 -13.97 -3.50 22.46
C SER A 233 -12.55 -2.92 22.59
N PRO A 234 -12.37 -1.84 23.40
CA PRO A 234 -12.69 -0.46 23.03
C PRO A 234 -11.43 0.44 23.05
N ALA A 235 -11.54 1.59 22.37
CA ALA A 235 -10.54 2.67 22.29
C ALA A 235 -9.38 2.47 21.30
N GLY A 236 -9.60 2.91 20.05
CA GLY A 236 -8.53 2.99 19.05
C GLY A 236 -8.90 3.85 17.84
N HIS A 237 -9.08 5.16 18.03
CA HIS A 237 -9.43 6.08 16.96
C HIS A 237 -8.32 6.21 15.89
N LEU A 238 -8.71 6.03 14.62
CA LEU A 238 -7.88 6.16 13.42
C LEU A 238 -8.19 7.47 12.67
N LEU A 239 -7.17 8.17 12.15
CA LEU A 239 -7.29 9.46 11.47
C LEU A 239 -6.78 9.41 10.01
N CYS A 240 -7.67 9.73 9.08
CA CYS A 240 -7.41 9.94 7.64
C CYS A 240 -7.53 11.44 7.30
N THR A 241 -6.68 11.95 6.41
CA THR A 241 -6.65 13.35 5.95
C THR A 241 -6.88 13.41 4.45
N ARG A 242 -7.87 14.19 4.02
CA ARG A 242 -8.14 14.50 2.60
C ARG A 242 -7.94 16.00 2.41
N ALA A 243 -7.12 16.41 1.45
CA ALA A 243 -7.01 17.82 1.07
C ALA A 243 -8.27 18.21 0.26
N THR A 244 -9.00 19.22 0.72
CA THR A 244 -10.05 19.89 -0.06
C THR A 244 -9.47 21.21 -0.56
N HIS A 245 -9.43 21.41 -1.88
CA HIS A 245 -9.10 22.71 -2.45
C HIS A 245 -10.36 23.59 -2.51
N PRO A 246 -10.27 24.89 -2.19
CA PRO A 246 -11.26 25.89 -2.61
C PRO A 246 -11.20 26.13 -4.12
#